data_AF-A0A6A4NC83-F1
#
_entry.id   AF-A0A6A4NC83-F1
#
_cell.length_a   1.000
_cell.length_b   1.000
_cell.length_c   1.000
_cell.angle_alpha   90.00
_cell.angle_beta   90.00
_cell.angle_gamma   90.00
#
_symmetry.space_group_name_H-M   'P 1'
#
loop_
_entity.id
_entity.type
_entity.pdbx_description
1 polymer ?
#
loop_
_entity_poly.entity_id
_entity_poly.type
_entity_poly.pdbx_seq_one_letter_code
_entity_poly.pdbx_strand_id
1 'polypeptide(L)'
;MADEAQHVADRDRIFKHFDANGDGKISSTELGDALKMLGSVTNEEVQRMMAEIDTDGDGFISYEEFSDFARNNRGLVKDVAKVF
;
A
#
# COMPACT_ATOMS: atom_id res chain seq x y z
N MET A 1 13.51 -14.46 15.70
CA MET A 1 13.64 -14.67 14.23
C MET A 1 12.33 -15.00 13.49
N ALA A 2 11.15 -15.12 14.14
CA ALA A 2 9.89 -15.43 13.44
C ALA A 2 9.10 -14.18 12.97
N ASP A 3 9.42 -13.00 13.51
CA ASP A 3 8.65 -11.76 13.29
C ASP A 3 9.05 -10.98 12.03
N GLU A 4 9.97 -11.46 11.20
CA GLU A 4 10.37 -10.77 9.96
C GLU A 4 9.77 -11.43 8.72
N ALA A 5 9.75 -12.76 8.68
CA ALA A 5 9.21 -13.52 7.55
C ALA A 5 7.69 -13.32 7.38
N GLN A 6 6.95 -13.20 8.48
CA GLN A 6 5.50 -12.96 8.43
C GLN A 6 5.19 -11.60 7.78
N HIS A 7 5.92 -10.55 8.18
CA HIS A 7 5.65 -9.19 7.72
C HIS A 7 5.94 -9.00 6.24
N VAL A 8 6.99 -9.66 5.71
CA VAL A 8 7.30 -9.62 4.28
C VAL A 8 6.20 -10.29 3.45
N ALA A 9 5.68 -11.43 3.90
CA ALA A 9 4.59 -12.13 3.22
C ALA A 9 3.29 -11.31 3.23
N ASP A 10 2.98 -10.65 4.35
CA ASP A 10 1.83 -9.75 4.44
C ASP A 10 1.99 -8.57 3.48
N ARG A 11 3.16 -7.91 3.46
CA ARG A 11 3.44 -6.80 2.52
C ARG A 11 3.29 -7.19 1.07
N ASP A 12 3.83 -8.34 0.67
CA ASP A 12 3.75 -8.81 -0.70
C ASP A 12 2.31 -9.10 -1.13
N ARG A 13 1.52 -9.72 -0.24
CA ARG A 13 0.09 -9.95 -0.46
C ARG A 13 -0.69 -8.65 -0.55
N ILE A 14 -0.42 -7.71 0.36
CA ILE A 14 -1.07 -6.40 0.35
C ILE A 14 -0.72 -5.69 -0.94
N PHE A 15 0.57 -5.60 -1.28
CA PHE A 15 1.03 -4.91 -2.48
C PHE A 15 0.33 -5.43 -3.73
N LYS A 16 0.25 -6.75 -3.90
CA LYS A 16 -0.48 -7.39 -5.01
C LYS A 16 -1.99 -7.16 -4.98
N HIS A 17 -2.55 -6.86 -3.82
CA HIS A 17 -3.96 -6.53 -3.71
C HIS A 17 -4.22 -5.09 -4.16
N PHE A 18 -3.30 -4.17 -3.83
CA PHE A 18 -3.34 -2.80 -4.32
C PHE A 18 -3.01 -2.72 -5.82
N ASP A 19 -1.99 -3.45 -6.29
CA ASP A 19 -1.61 -3.56 -7.70
C ASP A 19 -2.60 -4.45 -8.46
N ALA A 20 -3.76 -3.88 -8.78
CA ALA A 20 -4.84 -4.57 -9.46
C ALA A 20 -4.49 -4.96 -10.89
N ASN A 21 -3.63 -4.16 -11.54
CA ASN A 21 -3.22 -4.38 -12.92
C ASN A 21 -2.01 -5.35 -13.03
N GLY A 22 -1.23 -5.51 -11.96
CA GLY A 22 -0.10 -6.45 -11.88
C GLY A 22 1.19 -5.93 -12.52
N ASP A 23 1.37 -4.62 -12.68
CA ASP A 23 2.56 -4.03 -13.29
C ASP A 23 3.71 -3.81 -12.29
N GLY A 24 3.51 -4.21 -11.03
CA GLY A 24 4.53 -4.14 -9.99
C GLY A 24 4.66 -2.77 -9.35
N LYS A 25 3.66 -1.90 -9.55
CA LYS A 25 3.59 -0.56 -8.96
C LYS A 25 2.12 -0.20 -8.72
N ILE A 26 1.86 0.62 -7.70
CA ILE A 26 0.50 1.01 -7.36
C ILE A 26 0.27 2.42 -7.87
N SER A 27 -0.66 2.60 -8.80
CA SER A 27 -1.08 3.93 -9.23
C SER A 27 -1.98 4.60 -8.20
N SER A 28 -2.10 5.92 -8.26
CA SER A 28 -3.04 6.67 -7.40
C SER A 28 -4.50 6.22 -7.54
N THR A 29 -4.88 5.68 -8.69
CA THR A 29 -6.23 5.14 -8.91
C THR A 29 -6.41 3.83 -8.14
N GLU A 30 -5.45 2.92 -8.28
CA GLU A 30 -5.41 1.63 -7.58
C GLU A 30 -5.35 1.78 -6.06
N LEU A 31 -4.52 2.70 -5.58
CA LEU A 31 -4.46 3.07 -4.17
C LEU A 31 -5.84 3.53 -3.68
N GLY A 32 -6.51 4.38 -4.44
CA GLY A 32 -7.83 4.87 -4.11
C GLY A 32 -8.90 3.79 -4.09
N ASP A 33 -8.90 2.86 -5.05
CA ASP A 33 -9.86 1.76 -5.10
C ASP A 33 -9.69 0.77 -3.93
N ALA A 34 -8.44 0.43 -3.60
CA ALA A 34 -8.16 -0.44 -2.46
C ALA A 34 -8.46 0.24 -1.11
N LEU A 35 -8.14 1.54 -0.96
CA LEU A 35 -8.50 2.30 0.25
C LEU A 35 -10.02 2.48 0.39
N LYS A 36 -10.76 2.64 -0.72
CA LYS A 36 -12.23 2.67 -0.71
C LYS A 36 -12.86 1.39 -0.17
N MET A 37 -12.20 0.24 -0.34
CA MET A 37 -12.67 -1.03 0.22
C MET A 37 -12.50 -1.09 1.74
N LEU A 38 -11.50 -0.38 2.29
CA LEU A 38 -11.23 -0.32 3.73
C LEU A 38 -12.09 0.74 4.44
N GLY A 39 -12.51 1.77 3.71
CA GLY A 39 -13.42 2.80 4.20
C GLY A 39 -13.66 3.90 3.18
N SER A 40 -14.48 4.89 3.53
CA SER A 40 -14.70 6.05 2.64
C SER A 40 -13.51 7.02 2.72
N VAL A 41 -12.53 6.84 1.83
CA VAL A 41 -11.48 7.84 1.58
C VAL A 41 -11.82 8.73 0.40
N THR A 42 -11.39 9.99 0.46
CA THR A 42 -11.55 10.95 -0.63
C THR A 42 -10.35 10.92 -1.58
N ASN A 43 -10.53 11.38 -2.83
CA ASN A 43 -9.40 11.50 -3.77
C ASN A 43 -8.29 12.41 -3.22
N GLU A 44 -8.63 13.43 -2.42
CA GLU A 44 -7.63 14.30 -1.77
C GLU A 44 -6.79 13.54 -0.75
N GLU A 45 -7.39 12.66 0.04
CA GLU A 45 -6.65 11.79 0.97
C GLU A 45 -5.76 10.80 0.23
N VAL A 46 -6.25 10.21 -0.86
CA VAL A 46 -5.45 9.32 -1.70
C VAL A 46 -4.24 10.06 -2.26
N GLN A 47 -4.42 11.27 -2.77
CA GLN A 47 -3.31 12.09 -3.28
C GLN A 47 -2.31 12.47 -2.18
N ARG A 48 -2.78 12.75 -0.96
CA ARG A 48 -1.88 13.00 0.18
C ARG A 48 -1.09 11.76 0.56
N MET A 49 -1.75 10.60 0.68
CA MET A 49 -1.06 9.33 0.96
C MET A 49 -0.08 8.99 -0.16
N MET A 50 -0.46 9.22 -1.41
CA MET A 50 0.42 9.05 -2.56
C MET A 50 1.67 9.90 -2.38
N ALA A 51 1.53 11.19 -2.12
CA ALA A 51 2.67 12.09 -1.93
C ALA A 51 3.51 11.81 -0.66
N GLU A 52 2.95 11.11 0.33
CA GLU A 52 3.69 10.66 1.51
C GLU A 52 4.49 9.38 1.26
N ILE A 53 4.09 8.55 0.29
CA ILE A 53 4.71 7.25 0.00
C ILE A 53 5.62 7.33 -1.24
N ASP A 54 5.13 7.95 -2.32
CA ASP A 54 5.84 8.24 -3.56
C ASP A 54 6.96 9.24 -3.27
N THR A 55 8.15 8.71 -3.06
CA THR A 55 9.34 9.47 -2.63
C THR A 55 10.13 9.96 -3.83
N ASP A 56 10.07 9.22 -4.95
CA ASP A 56 10.70 9.62 -6.22
C ASP A 56 9.84 10.63 -7.00
N GLY A 57 8.53 10.68 -6.72
CA GLY A 57 7.58 11.58 -7.36
C GLY A 57 7.18 11.14 -8.77
N ASP A 58 7.24 9.84 -9.08
CA ASP A 58 6.90 9.30 -10.40
C ASP A 58 5.39 9.13 -10.61
N GLY A 59 4.60 9.33 -9.56
CA GLY A 59 3.16 9.17 -9.54
C GLY A 59 2.71 7.72 -9.39
N PHE A 60 3.61 6.83 -8.99
CA PHE A 60 3.37 5.44 -8.65
C PHE A 60 4.04 5.09 -7.32
N ILE A 61 3.57 4.03 -6.67
CA ILE A 61 4.22 3.49 -5.47
C ILE A 61 4.88 2.19 -5.86
N SER A 62 6.20 2.18 -5.84
CA SER A 62 7.00 0.99 -6.08
C SER A 62 6.93 0.03 -4.88
N TYR A 63 7.25 -1.24 -5.10
CA TYR A 63 7.34 -2.21 -4.00
C TYR A 63 8.26 -1.71 -2.88
N GLU A 64 9.40 -1.11 -3.20
CA GLU A 64 10.34 -0.59 -2.19
C GLU A 64 9.75 0.55 -1.36
N GLU A 65 9.01 1.48 -1.97
CA GLU A 65 8.38 2.61 -1.29
C GLU A 65 7.23 2.15 -0.40
N PHE A 66 6.39 1.25 -0.92
CA PHE A 66 5.38 0.57 -0.11
C PHE A 66 6.03 -0.18 1.05
N SER A 67 7.17 -0.81 0.80
CA SER A 67 7.95 -1.58 1.76
C SER A 67 8.61 -0.66 2.82
N ASP A 68 8.94 0.58 2.52
CA ASP A 68 9.36 1.51 3.58
C ASP A 68 8.14 2.00 4.39
N PHE A 69 7.08 2.41 3.70
CA PHE A 69 5.85 2.89 4.32
C PHE A 69 5.22 1.85 5.26
N ALA A 70 5.06 0.60 4.80
CA ALA A 70 4.48 -0.48 5.59
C ALA A 70 5.34 -0.86 6.81
N ARG A 71 6.65 -0.56 6.77
CA ARG A 71 7.53 -0.74 7.92
C ARG A 71 7.27 0.33 8.98
N ASN A 72 7.05 1.58 8.56
CA ASN A 72 6.67 2.68 9.46
C ASN A 72 5.20 2.60 9.92
N ASN A 73 4.30 2.05 9.10
CA ASN A 73 2.86 2.04 9.32
C ASN A 73 2.29 0.61 9.44
N ARG A 74 2.87 -0.18 10.36
CA ARG A 74 2.47 -1.58 10.60
C ARG A 74 1.00 -1.76 10.98
N GLY A 75 0.36 -0.76 11.60
CA GLY A 75 -1.05 -0.82 12.00
C GLY A 75 -1.97 -0.91 10.79
N LEU A 76 -1.82 0.02 9.84
CA LEU A 76 -2.64 0.10 8.64
C LEU A 76 -2.52 -1.19 7.82
N VAL A 77 -1.29 -1.65 7.55
CA VAL A 77 -1.02 -2.88 6.79
C VAL A 77 -1.67 -4.09 7.45
N LYS A 78 -1.66 -4.18 8.79
CA LYS A 78 -2.32 -5.26 9.51
C LYS A 78 -3.83 -5.24 9.37
N ASP A 79 -4.45 -4.07 9.35
CA ASP A 79 -5.90 -3.96 9.20
C ASP A 79 -6.32 -4.27 7.76
N VAL A 80 -5.50 -3.86 6.77
CA VAL A 80 -5.69 -4.27 5.39
C VAL A 80 -5.54 -5.79 5.20
N ALA A 81 -4.52 -6.40 5.81
CA ALA A 81 -4.27 -7.85 5.75
C ALA A 81 -5.36 -8.70 6.42
N LYS A 82 -6.24 -8.10 7.23
CA LYS A 82 -7.38 -8.80 7.84
C LYS A 82 -8.65 -8.71 6.99
N VAL A 83 -8.73 -7.67 6.16
CA VAL A 83 -9.89 -7.44 5.28
C VAL A 83 -9.80 -8.32 4.02
N PHE A 84 -8.58 -8.64 3.59
CA PHE A 84 -8.28 -9.47 2.42
C PHE A 84 -7.59 -10.77 2.82
#